data_AF-A0A5V0BQJ9-F1
#
_entry.id   AF-A0A5V0BQJ9-F1
#
_cell.length_a   1.000
_cell.length_b   1.000
_cell.length_c   1.000
_cell.angle_alpha   90.00
_cell.angle_beta   90.00
_cell.angle_gamma   90.00
#
_symmetry.space_group_name_H-M   'P 1'
#
loop_
_entity.id
_entity.type
_entity.pdbx_description
1 polymer ?
#
loop_
_entity_poly.entity_id
_entity_poly.type
_entity_poly.pdbx_seq_one_letter_code
_entity_poly.pdbx_strand_id
1 'polypeptide(L)' 'GKIAPLQDAVDLGEATDDEKARIMAWKKYRVQVNRVDTSNPDWPDKPS' A
#
# COMPACT_ATOMS: atom_id res chain seq x y z
N GLY A 1 -1.87 -13.85 1.70
CA GLY A 1 -1.66 -12.40 1.46
C GLY A 1 -2.90 -11.83 0.81
N LYS A 2 -3.54 -10.84 1.43
CA LYS A 2 -4.77 -10.19 0.90
C LYS A 2 -4.49 -9.02 -0.06
N ILE A 3 -3.23 -8.67 -0.29
CA ILE A 3 -2.84 -7.59 -1.20
C ILE A 3 -2.87 -8.05 -2.67
N ALA A 4 -2.58 -9.32 -2.95
CA ALA A 4 -2.57 -9.86 -4.31
C ALA A 4 -3.96 -9.72 -5.00
N PRO A 5 -5.09 -10.15 -4.39
CA PRO A 5 -6.39 -10.03 -5.04
C PRO A 5 -6.83 -8.57 -5.30
N LEU A 6 -6.46 -7.64 -4.42
CA LEU A 6 -6.79 -6.22 -4.58
C LEU A 6 -5.97 -5.57 -5.70
N GLN A 7 -4.70 -5.98 -5.84
CA GLN A 7 -3.86 -5.47 -6.92
C GLN A 7 -4.34 -6.01 -8.27
N ASP A 8 -4.69 -7.30 -8.33
CA ASP A 8 -5.27 -7.91 -9.52
C ASP A 8 -6.58 -7.21 -9.93
N ALA A 9 -7.47 -6.90 -8.98
CA ALA A 9 -8.69 -6.14 -9.26
C ALA A 9 -8.39 -4.73 -9.80
N VAL A 10 -7.36 -4.04 -9.28
CA VAL A 10 -6.95 -2.73 -9.81
C VAL A 10 -6.38 -2.87 -11.23
N ASP A 11 -5.56 -3.88 -11.47
CA ASP A 11 -4.90 -4.10 -12.77
C ASP A 11 -5.88 -4.59 -13.85
N LEU A 12 -6.94 -5.32 -13.45
CA LEU A 12 -8.05 -5.73 -14.30
C LEU A 12 -9.12 -4.63 -14.47
N GLY A 13 -9.01 -3.52 -13.74
CA GLY A 13 -10.00 -2.43 -13.78
C GLY A 13 -11.32 -2.74 -13.06
N GLU A 14 -11.37 -3.84 -12.31
CA GLU A 14 -12.54 -4.32 -11.56
C GLU A 14 -12.61 -3.74 -10.13
N ALA A 15 -11.54 -3.09 -9.67
CA ALA A 15 -11.50 -2.50 -8.35
C ALA A 15 -12.48 -1.33 -8.19
N THR A 16 -13.23 -1.37 -7.10
CA THR A 16 -13.99 -0.23 -6.58
C THR A 16 -13.05 0.92 -6.21
N ASP A 17 -13.59 2.13 -6.10
CA ASP A 17 -12.78 3.29 -5.71
C ASP A 17 -12.19 3.16 -4.31
N ASP A 18 -12.90 2.49 -3.40
CA ASP A 18 -12.40 2.14 -2.06
C ASP A 18 -11.21 1.18 -2.14
N GLU A 19 -11.28 0.16 -3.00
CA GLU A 19 -10.17 -0.79 -3.19
C GLU A 19 -8.95 -0.12 -3.82
N LYS A 20 -9.15 0.78 -4.79
CA LYS A 20 -8.07 1.60 -5.37
C LYS A 20 -7.43 2.48 -4.30
N ALA A 21 -8.22 3.14 -3.45
CA ALA A 21 -7.72 3.97 -2.37
C ALA A 21 -6.88 3.16 -1.37
N ARG A 22 -7.35 1.95 -1.00
CA ARG A 22 -6.62 1.05 -0.10
C ARG A 22 -5.32 0.55 -0.72
N ILE A 23 -5.34 0.12 -1.98
CA ILE A 23 -4.13 -0.27 -2.74
C ILE A 23 -3.13 0.89 -2.79
N MET A 24 -3.60 2.10 -3.07
CA MET A 24 -2.75 3.29 -3.14
C MET A 24 -2.12 3.63 -1.80
N ALA A 25 -2.88 3.58 -0.70
CA ALA A 25 -2.37 3.78 0.65
C ALA A 25 -1.28 2.74 0.99
N TRP A 26 -1.52 1.47 0.68
CA TRP A 26 -0.55 0.40 0.88
C TRP A 26 0.72 0.55 0.03
N LYS A 27 0.60 0.98 -1.24
CA LYS A 27 1.74 1.30 -2.09
C LYS A 27 2.56 2.46 -1.52
N LYS A 28 1.90 3.54 -1.09
CA LYS A 28 2.55 4.71 -0.48
C LYS A 28 3.29 4.34 0.81
N TYR A 29 2.64 3.57 1.68
CA TYR A 29 3.24 3.04 2.91
C TYR A 29 4.51 2.24 2.62
N ARG A 30 4.47 1.29 1.68
CA ARG A 30 5.67 0.52 1.29
C ARG A 30 6.82 1.39 0.80
N VAL A 31 6.52 2.41 0.01
CA VAL A 31 7.54 3.37 -0.48
C VAL A 31 8.13 4.16 0.68
N GLN A 32 7.32 4.62 1.63
CA GLN A 32 7.79 5.34 2.81
C GLN A 32 8.68 4.44 3.68
N VAL A 33 8.24 3.23 3.99
CA VAL A 33 9.03 2.23 4.74
C VAL A 33 10.39 1.98 4.09
N ASN A 34 10.44 1.80 2.77
CA ASN A 34 11.71 1.58 2.05
C ASN A 34 12.66 2.79 2.06
N ARG A 35 12.18 3.97 2.44
CA ARG A 35 12.97 5.20 2.51
C ARG A 35 13.36 5.58 3.94
N VAL A 36 12.88 4.86 4.94
CA VAL A 36 13.24 5.11 6.34
C VAL A 36 14.73 4.83 6.53
N ASP A 37 15.43 5.78 7.15
CA ASP A 37 16.80 5.55 7.63
C ASP A 37 16.75 4.55 8.78
N THR A 38 17.36 3.38 8.59
CA THR A 38 17.34 2.29 9.56
C THR A 38 18.26 2.55 10.76
N SER A 39 19.11 3.58 10.71
CA SER A 39 20.01 3.98 11.80
C SER A 39 19.29 4.77 12.90
N ASN A 40 18.23 5.50 12.55
CA ASN A 40 17.34 6.20 13.47
C ASN A 40 15.92 6.25 12.87
N PRO A 41 15.16 5.14 12.95
CA PRO A 41 13.97 4.99 12.14
C PRO A 41 12.76 5.74 12.70
N ASP A 42 12.14 6.55 11.85
CA ASP A 42 10.78 7.06 12.02
C ASP A 42 9.85 6.29 11.08
N TRP A 43 9.22 5.23 11.61
CA TRP A 43 8.40 4.34 10.80
C TRP A 43 7.03 4.94 10.53
N PRO A 44 6.56 4.95 9.27
CA PRO A 44 5.21 5.43 8.96
C PRO A 44 4.13 4.53 9.56
N ASP A 45 2.94 5.07 9.76
CA ASP A 45 1.79 4.30 10.23
C ASP A 45 1.23 3.38 9.14
N LYS A 46 0.86 2.16 9.55
CA LYS A 46 0.29 1.16 8.66
C LYS A 46 -1.16 1.51 8.30
N PRO A 47 -1.52 1.56 7.00
CA PRO A 47 -2.89 1.80 6.58
C PRO A 47 -3.81 0.59 6.85
N SER A 48 -5.11 0.86 7.03
CA SER A 48 -6.19 -0.12 7.33
C SER A 48 -6.88 -0.70 6.07
#